data_AF-A0A7W4G3A1-F1
#
_entry.id   AF-A0A7W4G3A1-F1
#
_cell.length_a   1.000
_cell.length_b   1.000
_cell.length_c   1.000
_cell.angle_alpha   90.00
_cell.angle_beta   90.00
_cell.angle_gamma   90.00
#
_symmetry.space_group_name_H-M   'P 1'
#
loop_
_entity.id
_entity.type
_entity.pdbx_description
1 polymer ?
#
loop_
_entity_poly.entity_id
_entity_poly.type
_entity_poly.pdbx_seq_one_letter_code
_entity_poly.pdbx_strand_id
1 'polypeptide(L)'
;MKRWYVFISILLVSITYISLSAYAKSSQTFSAGVIAQEQIFPIKELQLGYYARCILVSAQKEDAFYSACYLKKQPQSNWLAESAGARCEIKCTTHLDKNGHSQTTYFTAQ
;
A
#
# COMPACT_ATOMS: atom_id res chain seq x y z
N MET A 1 -31.60 -23.80 40.94
CA MET A 1 -31.78 -22.43 40.42
C MET A 1 -30.58 -21.50 40.67
N LYS A 2 -29.98 -21.43 41.88
CA LYS A 2 -28.85 -20.52 42.18
C LYS A 2 -27.60 -20.65 41.30
N ARG A 3 -27.17 -21.86 40.93
CA ARG A 3 -25.97 -22.07 40.07
C ARG A 3 -26.12 -21.49 38.66
N TRP A 4 -27.32 -21.48 38.11
CA TRP A 4 -27.56 -21.05 36.73
C TRP A 4 -27.43 -19.53 36.56
N TYR A 5 -27.88 -18.77 37.56
CA TYR A 5 -27.68 -17.31 37.60
C TYR A 5 -26.20 -16.92 37.64
N VAL A 6 -25.36 -17.68 38.36
CA VAL A 6 -23.92 -17.40 38.43
C VAL A 6 -23.26 -17.58 37.06
N PHE A 7 -23.60 -18.63 36.32
CA PHE A 7 -23.08 -18.83 34.96
C PHE A 7 -23.55 -17.74 33.99
N ILE A 8 -24.82 -17.34 34.09
CA ILE A 8 -25.38 -16.27 33.25
C ILE A 8 -24.71 -14.93 33.55
N SER A 9 -24.48 -14.60 34.82
CA SER A 9 -23.78 -13.38 35.23
C SER A 9 -22.32 -13.35 34.74
N ILE A 10 -21.60 -14.47 34.83
CA ILE A 10 -20.23 -14.56 34.33
C ILE A 10 -20.18 -14.39 32.80
N LEU A 11 -21.14 -14.98 32.08
CA LEU A 11 -21.25 -14.86 30.63
C LEU A 11 -21.55 -13.40 30.20
N LEU A 12 -22.42 -12.71 30.92
CA LEU A 12 -22.74 -11.30 30.65
C LEU A 12 -21.53 -10.39 30.86
N VAL A 13 -20.73 -10.61 31.91
CA VAL A 13 -19.52 -9.83 32.20
C VAL A 13 -18.42 -10.08 31.15
N SER A 14 -18.28 -11.30 30.64
CA SER A 14 -17.29 -11.59 29.61
C SER A 14 -17.67 -10.99 28.25
N ILE A 15 -18.95 -10.99 27.89
CA ILE A 15 -19.43 -10.36 26.64
C ILE A 15 -19.19 -8.85 26.66
N THR A 16 -19.48 -8.17 27.77
CA THR A 16 -19.23 -6.72 27.88
C THR A 16 -17.74 -6.38 27.83
N TYR A 17 -16.90 -7.17 28.50
CA TYR A 17 -15.44 -6.99 28.48
C TYR A 17 -14.84 -7.14 27.07
N ILE A 18 -15.26 -8.18 26.32
CA ILE A 18 -14.82 -8.41 24.95
C ILE A 18 -15.27 -7.24 24.05
N SER A 19 -16.50 -6.74 24.22
CA SER A 19 -17.05 -5.64 23.42
C SER A 19 -16.29 -4.32 23.60
N LEU A 20 -15.90 -3.99 24.83
CA LEU A 20 -15.06 -2.82 25.14
C LEU A 20 -13.65 -2.95 24.54
N SER A 21 -13.06 -4.14 24.58
CA SER A 21 -11.72 -4.38 24.03
C SER A 21 -11.69 -4.39 22.49
N ALA A 22 -12.80 -4.70 21.83
CA ALA A 22 -12.95 -4.64 20.38
C ALA A 22 -13.08 -3.20 19.87
N TYR A 23 -13.73 -2.31 20.62
CA TYR A 23 -13.86 -0.89 20.26
C TYR A 23 -12.54 -0.09 20.42
N ALA A 24 -11.61 -0.58 21.25
CA ALA A 24 -10.34 0.10 21.50
C ALA A 24 -9.26 -0.14 20.43
N LYS A 25 -9.52 -0.98 19.41
CA LYS A 25 -8.55 -1.25 18.35
C LYS A 25 -8.87 -0.47 17.07
N SER A 26 -8.00 0.50 16.83
CA SER A 26 -7.55 0.96 15.52
C SER A 26 -8.24 2.17 14.90
N SER A 27 -8.03 3.35 15.49
CA SER A 27 -7.88 4.58 14.70
C SER A 27 -6.43 5.07 14.83
N GLN A 28 -5.49 4.40 14.17
CA GLN A 28 -4.15 4.96 14.00
C GLN A 28 -4.26 6.13 13.03
N THR A 29 -4.30 7.35 13.56
CA THR A 29 -4.21 8.57 12.76
C THR A 29 -2.75 8.73 12.31
N PHE A 30 -2.52 8.59 11.00
CA PHE A 30 -1.24 8.85 10.38
C PHE A 30 -1.09 10.35 10.12
N SER A 31 -0.10 10.98 10.74
CA SER A 31 0.33 12.34 10.42
C SER A 31 1.60 12.24 9.57
N ALA A 32 1.50 12.55 8.29
CA ALA A 32 2.66 12.78 7.43
C ALA A 32 2.85 14.29 7.26
N GLY A 33 4.05 14.77 7.58
CA GLY A 33 4.51 16.07 7.10
C GLY A 33 4.79 15.98 5.61
N VAL A 34 4.25 16.91 4.82
CA VAL A 34 4.57 17.03 3.39
C VAL A 34 5.76 17.97 3.28
N ILE A 35 6.92 17.43 2.92
CA ILE A 35 8.07 18.25 2.50
C ILE A 35 7.99 18.32 0.97
N ALA A 36 7.63 19.49 0.44
CA ALA A 36 7.73 19.74 -0.99
C ALA A 36 9.21 19.92 -1.33
N GLN A 37 9.81 18.90 -1.95
CA GLN A 37 11.20 18.96 -2.41
C GLN A 37 11.21 19.54 -3.82
N GLU A 38 12.05 20.56 -4.05
CA GLU A 38 12.26 21.13 -5.38
C GLU A 38 12.90 20.07 -6.29
N GLN A 39 12.20 19.69 -7.36
CA GLN A 39 12.67 18.67 -8.28
C GLN A 39 13.59 19.31 -9.33
N ILE A 40 14.90 19.08 -9.22
CA ILE A 40 15.89 19.62 -10.16
C ILE A 40 15.98 18.77 -11.42
N PHE A 41 15.84 17.45 -11.29
CA PHE A 41 15.87 16.55 -12.43
C PHE A 41 14.54 16.56 -13.18
N PRO A 42 14.56 16.52 -14.52
CA PRO A 42 13.34 16.39 -15.31
C PRO A 42 12.64 15.07 -14.99
N ILE A 43 11.32 15.14 -14.84
CA ILE A 43 10.50 13.96 -14.61
C ILE A 43 10.34 13.22 -15.95
N LYS A 44 10.67 11.94 -15.96
CA LYS A 44 10.46 11.02 -17.07
C LYS A 44 9.36 10.04 -16.71
N GLU A 45 8.39 9.92 -17.61
CA GLU A 45 7.20 9.10 -17.43
C GLU A 45 7.32 7.78 -18.19
N LEU A 46 6.91 6.68 -17.56
CA LEU A 46 6.77 5.36 -18.16
C LEU A 46 5.36 4.82 -17.89
N GLN A 47 4.58 4.68 -18.95
CA GLN A 47 3.27 4.03 -18.90
C GLN A 47 3.45 2.52 -18.72
N LEU A 48 2.96 2.00 -17.60
CA LEU A 48 3.10 0.57 -17.28
C LEU A 48 1.92 -0.23 -17.83
N GLY A 49 0.70 0.31 -17.81
CA GLY A 49 -0.51 -0.36 -18.31
C GLY A 49 -1.42 -0.89 -17.21
N TYR A 50 -2.36 -1.76 -17.60
CA TYR A 50 -3.38 -2.31 -16.72
C TYR A 50 -2.87 -3.50 -15.93
N TYR A 51 -2.61 -3.29 -14.64
CA TYR A 51 -2.13 -4.31 -13.72
C TYR A 51 -2.91 -4.29 -12.41
N ALA A 52 -3.03 -5.46 -11.77
CA ALA A 52 -3.67 -5.57 -10.47
C ALA A 52 -2.87 -4.83 -9.41
N ARG A 53 -1.54 -4.96 -9.46
CA ARG A 53 -0.61 -4.33 -8.53
C ARG A 53 0.72 -4.06 -9.20
N CYS A 54 1.28 -2.88 -8.98
CA CYS A 54 2.69 -2.61 -9.22
C CYS A 54 3.35 -2.19 -7.91
N ILE A 55 4.63 -2.52 -7.76
CA ILE A 55 5.47 -2.09 -6.65
C ILE A 55 6.85 -1.67 -7.17
N LEU A 56 7.41 -0.64 -6.54
CA LEU A 56 8.81 -0.30 -6.71
C LEU A 56 9.65 -1.34 -5.95
N VAL A 57 10.55 -2.04 -6.64
CA VAL A 57 11.41 -3.07 -6.03
C VAL A 57 12.82 -2.57 -5.74
N SER A 58 13.29 -1.59 -6.52
CA SER A 58 14.59 -0.95 -6.31
C SER A 58 14.59 0.46 -6.90
N ALA A 59 15.38 1.34 -6.30
CA ALA A 59 15.67 2.66 -6.84
C ALA A 59 17.17 2.94 -6.68
N GLN A 60 17.83 3.27 -7.79
CA GLN A 60 19.19 3.79 -7.78
C GLN A 60 19.12 5.29 -8.00
N LYS A 61 19.57 6.06 -7.02
CA LYS A 61 19.54 7.51 -7.07
C LYS A 61 20.83 8.04 -7.71
N GLU A 62 20.71 8.98 -8.64
CA GLU A 62 21.86 9.75 -9.13
C GLU A 62 22.32 10.77 -8.09
N ASP A 63 21.39 11.34 -7.32
CA ASP A 63 21.64 12.27 -6.22
C ASP A 63 20.82 11.90 -4.97
N ALA A 64 21.39 12.09 -3.78
CA ALA A 64 20.73 11.67 -2.54
C ALA A 64 19.42 12.44 -2.26
N PHE A 65 19.36 13.70 -2.67
CA PHE A 65 18.34 14.67 -2.28
C PHE A 65 17.33 14.93 -3.40
N TYR A 66 17.79 15.05 -4.64
CA TYR A 66 16.92 15.47 -5.76
C TYR A 66 16.40 14.30 -6.59
N SER A 67 16.79 13.07 -6.26
CA SER A 67 16.32 11.88 -6.96
C SER A 67 15.08 11.25 -6.34
N ALA A 68 14.10 10.93 -7.19
CA ALA A 68 12.85 10.34 -6.78
C ALA A 68 12.29 9.34 -7.80
N CYS A 69 11.60 8.34 -7.29
CA CYS A 69 10.77 7.41 -8.06
C CYS A 69 9.33 7.51 -7.55
N TYR A 70 8.37 7.78 -8.42
CA TYR A 70 6.95 7.75 -8.08
C TYR A 70 6.26 6.64 -8.85
N LEU A 71 5.36 5.95 -8.16
CA LEU A 71 4.50 4.94 -8.76
C LEU A 71 3.06 5.34 -8.48
N LYS A 72 2.33 5.68 -9.54
CA LYS A 72 0.97 6.22 -9.46
C LYS A 72 0.00 5.27 -10.12
N LYS A 73 -1.13 5.04 -9.46
CA LYS A 73 -2.29 4.39 -10.07
C LYS A 73 -3.19 5.48 -10.65
N GLN A 74 -3.22 5.58 -11.97
CA GLN A 74 -4.09 6.49 -12.71
C GLN A 74 -5.54 5.99 -12.73
N PRO A 75 -6.50 6.86 -13.11
CA PRO A 75 -7.87 6.43 -13.42
C PRO A 75 -7.89 5.24 -14.39
N GLN A 76 -8.93 4.41 -14.31
CA GLN A 76 -9.06 3.17 -15.09
C GLN A 76 -8.02 2.08 -14.77
N SER A 77 -7.37 2.14 -13.59
CA SER A 77 -6.35 1.17 -13.13
C SER A 77 -5.12 1.05 -14.04
N ASN A 78 -4.85 2.08 -14.83
CA ASN A 78 -3.57 2.19 -15.51
C ASN A 78 -2.49 2.58 -14.51
N TRP A 79 -1.33 1.97 -14.57
CA TRP A 79 -0.18 2.33 -13.74
C TRP A 79 0.78 3.21 -14.52
N LEU A 80 1.28 4.26 -13.85
CA LEU A 80 2.32 5.15 -14.36
C LEU A 80 3.49 5.11 -13.37
N ALA A 81 4.71 5.00 -13.90
CA ALA A 81 5.92 5.28 -13.16
C ALA A 81 6.53 6.61 -13.62
N GLU A 82 7.03 7.37 -12.65
CA GLU A 82 7.79 8.59 -12.87
C GLU A 82 9.15 8.43 -12.24
N SER A 83 10.19 8.86 -12.95
CA SER A 83 11.55 8.94 -12.44
C SER A 83 12.10 10.34 -12.61
N ALA A 84 12.77 10.86 -11.58
CA ALA A 84 13.56 12.07 -11.64
C ALA A 84 14.95 11.77 -11.08
N GLY A 85 15.98 11.83 -11.92
CA GLY A 85 17.37 11.56 -11.54
C GLY A 85 17.56 10.20 -10.86
N ALA A 86 16.75 9.20 -11.21
CA ALA A 86 16.80 7.89 -10.59
C ALA A 86 16.59 6.80 -11.64
N ARG A 87 17.07 5.60 -11.36
CA ARG A 87 16.68 4.39 -12.07
C ARG A 87 15.77 3.57 -11.17
N CYS A 88 14.52 3.43 -11.58
CA CYS A 88 13.45 2.80 -10.81
C CYS A 88 13.12 1.44 -11.41
N GLU A 89 13.38 0.36 -10.66
CA GLU A 89 12.98 -0.99 -11.05
C GLU A 89 11.61 -1.30 -10.43
N ILE A 90 10.67 -1.71 -11.27
CA ILE A 90 9.26 -1.86 -10.92
C ILE A 90 8.80 -3.28 -11.27
N LYS A 91 8.08 -3.89 -10.34
CA LYS A 91 7.45 -5.20 -10.53
C LYS A 91 5.94 -5.02 -10.59
N CYS A 92 5.33 -5.43 -11.68
CA CYS A 92 3.88 -5.44 -11.86
C CYS A 92 3.34 -6.87 -11.94
N THR A 93 2.14 -7.09 -11.41
CA THR A 93 1.45 -8.38 -11.38
C THR A 93 0.08 -8.24 -12.01
N THR A 94 -0.24 -9.12 -12.95
CA THR A 94 -1.53 -9.11 -13.66
C THR A 94 -2.68 -9.49 -12.73
N HIS A 95 -3.91 -9.24 -13.20
CA HIS A 95 -5.08 -9.85 -12.61
C HIS A 95 -5.02 -11.38 -12.76
N LEU A 96 -5.74 -12.09 -11.89
CA LEU A 96 -5.88 -13.53 -11.99
C LEU A 96 -6.60 -13.87 -13.30
N ASP A 97 -6.07 -14.83 -14.04
CA ASP A 97 -6.74 -15.40 -15.20
C ASP A 97 -7.88 -16.36 -14.80
N LYS A 98 -8.55 -16.95 -15.79
CA LYS A 98 -9.65 -17.90 -15.56
C LYS A 98 -9.23 -19.16 -14.78
N ASN A 99 -7.94 -19.44 -14.73
CA ASN A 99 -7.35 -20.59 -14.05
C ASN A 99 -6.74 -20.20 -12.69
N GLY A 100 -6.85 -18.94 -12.28
CA GLY A 100 -6.29 -18.43 -11.02
C GLY A 100 -4.77 -18.17 -11.07
N HIS A 101 -4.18 -18.08 -12.26
CA HIS A 101 -2.77 -17.73 -12.40
C HIS A 101 -2.58 -16.22 -12.56
N SER A 102 -1.45 -15.71 -12.09
CA SER A 102 -1.01 -14.33 -12.31
C SER A 102 0.37 -14.33 -12.94
N GLN A 103 0.64 -13.34 -13.78
CA GLN A 103 1.93 -13.13 -14.40
C GLN A 103 2.61 -11.92 -13.77
N THR A 104 3.95 -11.98 -13.73
CA THR A 104 4.78 -10.88 -13.23
C THR A 104 5.60 -10.31 -14.39
N THR A 105 5.60 -8.99 -14.51
CA THR A 105 6.40 -8.25 -15.50
C THR A 105 7.27 -7.23 -14.77
N TYR A 106 8.51 -7.04 -15.24
CA TYR A 106 9.44 -6.05 -14.71
C TYR A 106 9.62 -4.90 -15.69
N PHE A 107 9.75 -3.69 -15.15
CA PHE A 107 9.93 -2.46 -15.89
C PHE A 107 11.05 -1.63 -15.26
N THR A 108 11.74 -0.86 -16.09
CA THR A 108 12.76 0.10 -15.65
C THR A 108 12.38 1.49 -16.15
N ALA A 109 12.21 2.45 -15.24
CA ALA A 109 12.05 3.87 -15.58
C ALA A 109 13.34 4.63 -15.24
N GLN A 110 13.85 5.45 -16.17
CA GLN A 110 15.12 6.16 -16.02
C GLN A 110 15.18 7.43 -16.87
#